data_AF-A0A850BAV8-F1
#
_entry.id   AF-A0A850BAV8-F1
#
_cell.length_a   1.000
_cell.length_b   1.000
_cell.length_c   1.000
_cell.angle_alpha   90.00
_cell.angle_beta   90.00
_cell.angle_gamma   90.00
#
_symmetry.space_group_name_H-M   'P 1'
#
loop_
_entity.id
_entity.type
_entity.pdbx_description
1 polymer ?
#
loop_
_entity_poly.entity_id
_entity_poly.type
_entity_poly.pdbx_seq_one_letter_code
_entity_poly.pdbx_strand_id
1 'polypeptide(L)'
;MPFEKLRGGCRQEIGRARPHQFTTTMIDLYALRDFPGQEERQGESPRDRACRIEAGMAAQLPSSQFIPYIQVHEFEALLYVDLDELRPSFPGKDLTDALRRLRDDTAGLAPEDIDDGHNTAPSKRLIRHIPAYEYVKAIAGPQTAARIGLARMRDRCLHFGVWLGRLEGLAAAKT
;
A
#
# COMPACT_ATOMS: atom_id res chain seq x y z
N MET A 1 -14.62 0.87 4.63
CA MET A 1 -15.38 -0.38 4.89
C MET A 1 -15.36 -0.63 6.40
N PRO A 2 -16.48 -1.00 7.06
CA PRO A 2 -16.45 -1.30 8.50
C PRO A 2 -15.60 -2.52 8.82
N PHE A 3 -14.86 -2.50 9.93
CA PHE A 3 -14.01 -3.63 10.35
C PHE A 3 -14.80 -4.94 10.46
N GLU A 4 -16.02 -4.90 10.99
CA GLU A 4 -16.82 -6.13 11.17
C GLU A 4 -17.07 -6.88 9.86
N LYS A 5 -17.26 -6.14 8.76
CA LYS A 5 -17.46 -6.74 7.43
C LYS A 5 -16.19 -7.43 6.95
N LEU A 6 -15.03 -6.78 7.10
CA LEU A 6 -13.72 -7.37 6.78
C LEU A 6 -13.49 -8.62 7.65
N ARG A 7 -13.74 -8.49 8.97
CA ARG A 7 -13.54 -9.55 9.96
C ARG A 7 -14.35 -10.81 9.62
N GLY A 8 -15.62 -10.63 9.28
CA GLY A 8 -16.49 -11.72 8.85
C GLY A 8 -15.96 -12.44 7.60
N GLY A 9 -15.52 -11.68 6.59
CA GLY A 9 -14.93 -12.23 5.37
C GLY A 9 -13.64 -13.01 5.64
N CYS A 10 -12.68 -12.41 6.36
CA CYS A 10 -11.43 -13.08 6.72
C CYS A 10 -11.69 -14.36 7.53
N ARG A 11 -12.62 -14.33 8.50
CA ARG A 11 -12.98 -15.52 9.29
C ARG A 11 -13.52 -16.66 8.42
N GLN A 12 -14.31 -16.33 7.40
CA GLN A 12 -14.85 -17.32 6.46
C GLN A 12 -13.73 -17.94 5.60
N GLU A 13 -12.81 -17.13 5.09
CA GLU A 13 -11.68 -17.60 4.29
C GLU A 13 -10.74 -18.49 5.14
N ILE A 14 -10.39 -18.04 6.35
CA ILE A 14 -9.55 -18.79 7.29
C ILE A 14 -10.21 -20.12 7.67
N GLY A 15 -11.52 -20.12 7.98
CA GLY A 15 -12.23 -21.34 8.37
C GLY A 15 -12.31 -22.41 7.28
N ARG A 16 -12.04 -22.05 6.02
CA ARG A 16 -11.99 -22.95 4.86
C ARG A 16 -10.57 -23.20 4.37
N ALA A 17 -9.59 -22.50 4.92
CA ALA A 17 -8.21 -22.54 4.48
C ALA A 17 -7.56 -23.89 4.85
N ARG A 18 -6.87 -24.49 3.88
CA ARG A 18 -5.95 -25.60 4.11
C ARG A 18 -4.70 -25.10 4.87
N PRO A 19 -3.91 -25.97 5.52
CA PRO A 19 -2.76 -25.54 6.31
C PRO A 19 -1.71 -24.67 5.59
N HIS A 20 -1.65 -24.73 4.26
CA HIS A 20 -0.73 -23.94 3.43
C HIS A 20 -1.38 -22.69 2.80
N GLN A 21 -2.63 -22.38 3.15
CA GLN A 21 -3.35 -21.21 2.69
C GLN A 21 -3.37 -20.17 3.80
N PHE A 22 -3.07 -18.93 3.42
CA PHE A 22 -2.99 -17.79 4.31
C PHE A 22 -3.84 -16.67 3.75
N THR A 23 -4.39 -15.86 4.64
CA THR A 23 -5.19 -14.68 4.32
C THR A 23 -4.42 -13.44 4.77
N THR A 24 -4.29 -12.47 3.87
CA THR A 24 -3.72 -11.15 4.14
C THR A 24 -4.66 -10.07 3.64
N THR A 25 -4.41 -8.83 4.02
CA THR A 25 -5.11 -7.65 3.48
C THR A 25 -4.15 -6.74 2.72
N MET A 26 -4.71 -5.81 1.96
CA MET A 26 -4.03 -4.62 1.43
C MET A 26 -5.11 -3.56 1.32
N ILE A 27 -5.19 -2.71 2.35
CA ILE A 27 -6.28 -1.75 2.54
C ILE A 27 -5.71 -0.41 2.95
N ASP A 28 -6.23 0.68 2.40
CA ASP A 28 -5.72 2.03 2.68
C ASP A 28 -6.04 2.45 4.12
N LEU A 29 -5.04 2.95 4.85
CA LEU A 29 -5.16 3.41 6.25
C LEU A 29 -6.28 4.46 6.44
N TYR A 30 -6.46 5.33 5.45
CA TYR A 30 -7.43 6.44 5.51
C TYR A 30 -8.86 6.03 5.11
N ALA A 31 -9.04 4.83 4.54
CA ALA A 31 -10.36 4.29 4.20
C ALA A 31 -10.96 3.41 5.32
N LEU A 32 -10.23 3.27 6.43
CA LEU A 32 -10.61 2.44 7.57
C LEU A 32 -11.75 3.07 8.36
N ARG A 33 -12.64 2.22 8.86
CA ARG A 33 -13.75 2.63 9.74
C ARG A 33 -14.01 1.55 10.78
N ASP A 34 -14.04 1.95 12.05
CA ASP A 34 -14.28 1.10 13.21
C ASP A 34 -13.21 0.01 13.39
N PHE A 35 -11.98 0.27 12.95
CA PHE A 35 -10.87 -0.68 13.12
C PHE A 35 -10.31 -0.65 14.55
N PRO A 36 -9.91 -1.80 15.10
CA PRO A 36 -9.28 -1.85 16.42
C PRO A 36 -7.96 -1.08 16.41
N GLY A 37 -7.75 -0.20 17.38
CA GLY A 37 -6.55 0.64 17.40
C GLY A 37 -6.57 1.78 16.38
N GLN A 38 -7.73 2.16 15.82
CA GLN A 38 -7.80 3.24 14.82
C GLN A 38 -7.66 4.65 15.44
N GLU A 39 -7.83 4.78 16.76
CA GLU A 39 -7.78 6.07 17.45
C GLU A 39 -6.49 6.85 17.12
N GLU A 40 -6.62 8.15 16.86
CA GLU A 40 -5.47 9.00 16.58
C GLU A 40 -4.69 9.28 17.86
N ARG A 41 -3.37 9.22 17.76
CA ARG A 41 -2.45 9.51 18.85
C ARG A 41 -1.55 10.66 18.45
N GLN A 42 -1.45 11.66 19.32
CA GLN A 42 -0.63 12.83 19.04
C GLN A 42 0.84 12.41 18.85
N GLY A 43 1.45 12.86 17.75
CA GLY A 43 2.85 12.58 17.43
C GLY A 43 3.13 11.17 16.90
N GLU A 44 2.12 10.33 16.69
CA GLU A 44 2.29 9.01 16.09
C GLU A 44 2.44 9.11 14.56
N SER A 45 3.42 8.40 14.00
CA SER A 45 3.59 8.36 12.54
C SER A 45 2.48 7.53 11.87
N PRO A 46 2.13 7.80 10.60
CA PRO A 46 1.18 6.97 9.85
C PRO A 46 1.55 5.48 9.81
N ARG A 47 2.85 5.18 9.73
CA ARG A 47 3.37 3.80 9.79
C ARG A 47 3.08 3.16 11.15
N ASP A 48 3.38 3.85 12.25
CA ASP A 48 3.14 3.30 13.60
C ASP A 48 1.65 3.07 13.84
N ARG A 49 0.81 3.99 13.35
CA ARG A 49 -0.64 3.83 13.34
C ARG A 49 -1.07 2.58 12.57
N ALA A 50 -0.55 2.37 11.36
CA ALA A 50 -0.84 1.17 10.57
C ALA A 50 -0.45 -0.11 11.32
N CYS A 51 0.77 -0.19 11.87
CA CYS A 51 1.23 -1.34 12.64
C CYS A 51 0.36 -1.61 13.89
N ARG A 52 -0.09 -0.55 14.57
CA ARG A 52 -0.97 -0.68 15.73
C ARG A 52 -2.35 -1.24 15.35
N ILE A 53 -2.91 -0.76 14.25
CA ILE A 53 -4.19 -1.27 13.76
C ILE A 53 -4.04 -2.73 13.30
N GLU A 54 -2.98 -3.07 12.58
CA GLU A 54 -2.68 -4.46 12.19
C GLU A 54 -2.60 -5.39 13.40
N ALA A 55 -1.92 -4.96 14.48
CA ALA A 55 -1.88 -5.70 15.72
C ALA A 55 -3.28 -5.88 16.35
N GLY A 56 -4.10 -4.83 16.31
CA GLY A 56 -5.51 -4.90 16.72
C GLY A 56 -6.33 -5.88 15.87
N MET A 57 -6.12 -5.90 14.55
CA MET A 57 -6.78 -6.83 13.62
C MET A 57 -6.38 -8.27 13.92
N ALA A 58 -5.09 -8.54 14.13
CA ALA A 58 -4.57 -9.86 14.50
C ALA A 58 -5.15 -10.34 15.85
N ALA A 59 -5.28 -9.45 16.83
CA ALA A 59 -5.89 -9.80 18.12
C ALA A 59 -7.38 -10.14 18.01
N GLN A 60 -8.10 -9.51 17.08
CA GLN A 60 -9.53 -9.76 16.83
C GLN A 60 -9.77 -10.98 15.92
N LEU A 61 -8.75 -11.46 15.22
CA LEU A 61 -8.75 -12.66 14.38
C LEU A 61 -7.51 -13.52 14.70
N PRO A 62 -7.45 -14.14 15.91
CA PRO A 62 -6.27 -14.89 16.33
C PRO A 62 -6.13 -16.18 15.51
N SER A 63 -5.34 -16.13 14.44
CA SER A 63 -5.02 -17.27 13.58
C SER A 63 -3.62 -17.11 12.99
N SER A 64 -2.82 -18.18 12.99
CA SER A 64 -1.52 -18.21 12.31
C SER A 64 -1.64 -18.10 10.79
N GLN A 65 -2.84 -18.32 10.24
CA GLN A 65 -3.15 -18.17 8.83
C GLN A 65 -3.58 -16.75 8.45
N PHE A 66 -3.62 -15.81 9.40
CA PHE A 66 -3.98 -14.42 9.14
C PHE A 66 -2.80 -13.48 9.34
N ILE A 67 -2.48 -12.70 8.30
CA ILE A 67 -1.37 -11.76 8.28
C ILE A 67 -1.92 -10.41 7.84
N PRO A 68 -2.42 -9.57 8.76
CA PRO A 68 -3.00 -8.29 8.38
C PRO A 68 -1.92 -7.36 7.82
N TYR A 69 -2.32 -6.55 6.84
CA TYR A 69 -1.52 -5.47 6.28
C TYR A 69 -2.37 -4.28 5.88
N ILE A 70 -1.89 -3.09 6.23
CA ILE A 70 -2.48 -1.80 5.91
C ILE A 70 -1.51 -1.04 5.00
N GLN A 71 -1.99 -0.61 3.85
CA GLN A 71 -1.25 0.33 3.03
C GLN A 71 -1.31 1.70 3.70
N VAL A 72 -0.15 2.23 4.10
CA VAL A 72 -0.05 3.48 4.89
C VAL A 72 -0.74 4.66 4.18
N HIS A 73 -0.53 4.78 2.86
CA HIS A 73 -1.23 5.74 2.00
C HIS A 73 -1.97 5.02 0.87
N GLU A 74 -2.14 5.65 -0.29
CA GLU A 74 -2.70 5.00 -1.47
C GLU A 74 -1.69 4.03 -2.09
N PHE A 75 -2.19 3.07 -2.89
CA PHE A 75 -1.36 2.20 -3.71
C PHE A 75 -0.33 2.97 -4.54
N GLU A 76 -0.73 4.13 -5.08
CA GLU A 76 0.11 5.04 -5.87
C GLU A 76 1.39 5.48 -5.17
N ALA A 77 1.45 5.48 -3.84
CA ALA A 77 2.68 5.76 -3.08
C ALA A 77 3.83 4.84 -3.50
N LEU A 78 3.53 3.57 -3.79
CA LEU A 78 4.53 2.59 -4.25
C LEU A 78 5.12 2.94 -5.63
N LEU A 79 4.43 3.75 -6.44
CA LEU A 79 4.90 4.13 -7.78
C LEU A 79 6.00 5.19 -7.72
N TYR A 80 6.08 5.95 -6.63
CA TYR A 80 7.12 6.96 -6.43
C TYR A 80 8.51 6.36 -6.17
N VAL A 81 8.61 5.03 -6.03
CA VAL A 81 9.89 4.30 -6.02
C VAL A 81 10.66 4.55 -7.32
N ASP A 82 9.97 4.55 -8.46
CA ASP A 82 10.56 4.88 -9.76
C ASP A 82 9.50 5.43 -10.73
N LEU A 83 9.39 6.75 -10.76
CA LEU A 83 8.42 7.46 -11.58
C LEU A 83 8.68 7.35 -13.09
N ASP A 84 9.90 6.99 -13.54
CA ASP A 84 10.15 6.82 -14.98
C ASP A 84 9.38 5.62 -15.56
N GLU A 85 9.03 4.64 -14.72
CA GLU A 85 8.25 3.46 -15.11
C GLU A 85 6.79 3.79 -15.50
N LEU A 86 6.35 5.05 -15.31
CA LEU A 86 5.06 5.55 -15.81
C LEU A 86 5.08 5.78 -17.33
N ARG A 87 6.24 6.08 -17.93
CA ARG A 87 6.36 6.46 -19.36
C ARG A 87 5.70 5.45 -20.31
N PRO A 88 5.87 4.12 -20.15
CA PRO A 88 5.24 3.15 -21.03
C PRO A 88 3.71 3.17 -21.03
N SER A 89 3.07 3.69 -19.96
CA SER A 89 1.62 3.83 -19.87
C SER A 89 1.07 5.05 -20.61
N PHE A 90 1.94 5.93 -21.12
CA PHE A 90 1.57 7.16 -21.83
C PHE A 90 2.33 7.30 -23.16
N PRO A 91 2.15 6.38 -24.11
CA PRO A 91 2.85 6.42 -25.40
C PRO A 91 2.56 7.73 -26.15
N GLY A 92 3.60 8.29 -26.76
CA GLY A 92 3.52 9.54 -27.53
C GLY A 92 3.39 10.82 -26.70
N LYS A 93 3.45 10.73 -25.36
CA LYS A 93 3.49 11.89 -24.47
C LYS A 93 4.89 12.10 -23.92
N ASP A 94 5.39 13.33 -23.97
CA ASP A 94 6.58 13.71 -23.21
C ASP A 94 6.18 14.00 -21.76
N LEU A 95 6.62 13.13 -20.84
CA LEU A 95 6.39 13.28 -19.41
C LEU A 95 7.57 13.93 -18.67
N THR A 96 8.63 14.35 -19.37
CA THR A 96 9.89 14.74 -18.74
C THR A 96 9.70 15.85 -17.69
N ASP A 97 8.98 16.92 -18.03
CA ASP A 97 8.69 17.99 -17.08
C ASP A 97 7.74 17.57 -15.96
N ALA A 98 6.74 16.74 -16.25
CA ALA A 98 5.79 16.25 -15.26
C ALA A 98 6.48 15.37 -14.21
N LEU A 99 7.34 14.44 -14.64
CA LEU A 99 8.10 13.56 -13.75
C LEU A 99 9.15 14.32 -12.95
N ARG A 100 9.79 15.34 -13.55
CA ARG A 100 10.68 16.24 -12.81
C ARG A 100 9.93 16.97 -11.69
N ARG A 101 8.79 17.59 -11.99
CA ARG A 101 7.98 18.28 -10.97
C ARG A 101 7.46 17.34 -9.88
N LEU A 102 7.06 16.11 -10.24
CA LEU A 102 6.67 15.10 -9.25
C LEU A 102 7.82 14.76 -8.29
N ARG A 103 9.05 14.64 -8.79
CA ARG A 103 10.25 14.42 -7.96
C ARG A 103 10.55 15.63 -7.09
N ASP A 104 10.44 16.84 -7.63
CA ASP A 104 10.64 18.08 -6.88
C ASP A 104 9.60 18.20 -5.75
N ASP A 105 8.33 17.89 -6.02
CA ASP A 105 7.21 17.93 -5.06
C ASP A 105 7.32 16.89 -3.93
N THR A 106 8.11 15.84 -4.13
CA THR A 106 8.27 14.72 -3.19
C THR A 106 9.71 14.57 -2.71
N ALA A 107 10.56 15.56 -2.99
CA ALA A 107 11.95 15.55 -2.60
C ALA A 107 12.11 15.46 -1.07
N GLY A 108 12.94 14.52 -0.62
CA GLY A 108 13.21 14.31 0.80
C GLY A 108 12.20 13.41 1.53
N LEU A 109 11.14 12.96 0.85
CA LEU A 109 10.19 11.98 1.40
C LEU A 109 10.55 10.57 0.92
N ALA A 110 10.40 9.58 1.81
CA ALA A 110 10.37 8.19 1.35
C ALA A 110 9.05 7.95 0.59
N PRO A 111 8.99 7.03 -0.40
CA PRO A 111 7.75 6.76 -1.13
C PRO A 111 6.56 6.40 -0.22
N GLU A 112 6.83 5.67 0.86
CA GLU A 112 5.84 5.34 1.90
C GLU A 112 5.42 6.49 2.81
N ASP A 113 6.11 7.62 2.76
CA ASP A 113 5.81 8.84 3.53
C ASP A 113 5.23 9.93 2.61
N ILE A 114 5.03 9.64 1.31
CA ILE A 114 4.41 10.58 0.36
C ILE A 114 2.93 10.68 0.72
N ASP A 115 2.64 11.65 1.57
CA ASP A 115 1.30 11.95 2.07
C ASP A 115 0.97 13.44 2.04
N ASP A 116 -0.25 13.72 2.46
CA ASP A 116 -0.66 14.72 3.45
C ASP A 116 -1.58 15.80 2.92
N GLY A 117 -2.84 15.42 2.70
CA GLY A 117 -3.98 16.34 2.59
C GLY A 117 -4.91 16.10 1.40
N HIS A 118 -6.06 16.77 1.41
CA HIS A 118 -7.08 16.64 0.35
C HIS A 118 -6.53 16.94 -1.05
N ASN A 119 -5.42 17.68 -1.18
CA ASN A 119 -4.84 18.00 -2.48
C ASN A 119 -3.52 17.27 -2.77
N THR A 120 -2.97 16.53 -1.83
CA THR A 120 -1.55 16.10 -1.79
C THR A 120 -1.37 14.59 -1.71
N ALA A 121 -2.46 13.83 -1.72
CA ALA A 121 -2.42 12.38 -1.85
C ALA A 121 -1.60 11.91 -3.08
N PRO A 122 -0.92 10.75 -3.03
CA PRO A 122 -0.09 10.23 -4.12
C PRO A 122 -0.76 10.26 -5.49
N SER A 123 -2.01 9.78 -5.58
CA SER A 123 -2.78 9.76 -6.82
C SER A 123 -3.11 11.16 -7.32
N LYS A 124 -3.42 12.09 -6.41
CA LYS A 124 -3.73 13.49 -6.75
C LYS A 124 -2.51 14.25 -7.26
N ARG A 125 -1.33 13.99 -6.70
CA ARG A 125 -0.06 14.52 -7.21
C ARG A 125 0.21 14.00 -8.63
N LEU A 126 0.01 12.70 -8.88
CA LEU A 126 0.13 12.12 -10.23
C LEU A 126 -0.86 12.75 -11.20
N ILE A 127 -2.14 12.87 -10.83
CA ILE A 127 -3.19 13.49 -11.67
C ILE A 127 -2.88 14.96 -11.95
N ARG A 128 -2.37 15.71 -10.98
CA ARG A 128 -2.03 17.12 -11.15
C ARG A 128 -0.99 17.33 -12.25
N HIS A 129 0.07 16.52 -12.26
CA HIS A 129 1.18 16.66 -13.23
C HIS A 129 0.96 15.84 -14.50
N ILE A 130 0.14 14.79 -14.43
CA ILE A 130 -0.22 13.90 -15.52
C ILE A 130 -1.76 13.71 -15.50
N PRO A 131 -2.57 14.68 -15.98
CA PRO A 131 -4.03 14.60 -15.89
C PRO A 131 -4.64 13.34 -16.49
N ALA A 132 -3.99 12.81 -17.53
CA ALA A 132 -4.42 11.55 -18.17
C ALA A 132 -4.38 10.33 -17.23
N TYR A 133 -3.59 10.38 -16.15
CA TYR A 133 -3.51 9.30 -15.16
C TYR A 133 -4.86 9.01 -14.51
N GLU A 134 -5.72 10.03 -14.31
CA GLU A 134 -7.05 9.86 -13.71
C GLU A 134 -7.89 8.80 -14.42
N TYR A 135 -7.84 8.79 -15.76
CA TYR A 135 -8.64 7.91 -16.60
C TYR A 135 -8.04 6.51 -16.77
N VAL A 136 -6.76 6.32 -16.41
CA VAL A 136 -6.05 5.05 -16.64
C VAL A 136 -5.45 4.44 -15.38
N LYS A 137 -5.64 5.03 -14.19
CA LYS A 137 -4.99 4.60 -12.94
C LYS A 137 -5.16 3.12 -12.64
N ALA A 138 -6.34 2.55 -12.91
CA ALA A 138 -6.65 1.14 -12.67
C ALA A 138 -5.79 0.18 -13.53
N ILE A 139 -5.23 0.67 -14.63
CA ILE A 139 -4.36 -0.08 -15.54
C ILE A 139 -2.90 0.37 -15.35
N ALA A 140 -2.65 1.67 -15.40
CA ALA A 140 -1.32 2.25 -15.33
C ALA A 140 -0.64 1.99 -13.99
N GLY A 141 -1.38 2.03 -12.87
CA GLY A 141 -0.82 1.78 -11.54
C GLY A 141 -0.21 0.38 -11.42
N PRO A 142 -1.00 -0.71 -11.57
CA PRO A 142 -0.48 -2.07 -11.47
C PRO A 142 0.62 -2.38 -12.50
N GLN A 143 0.52 -1.87 -13.73
CA GLN A 143 1.56 -2.07 -14.74
C GLN A 143 2.87 -1.36 -14.38
N THR A 144 2.79 -0.13 -13.88
CA THR A 144 3.96 0.62 -13.40
C THR A 144 4.59 -0.12 -12.22
N ALA A 145 3.78 -0.56 -11.25
CA ALA A 145 4.25 -1.33 -10.12
C ALA A 145 4.97 -2.63 -10.54
N ALA A 146 4.45 -3.34 -11.54
CA ALA A 146 5.06 -4.54 -12.09
C ALA A 146 6.43 -4.26 -12.72
N ARG A 147 6.62 -3.11 -13.39
CA ARG A 147 7.91 -2.72 -13.97
C ARG A 147 8.92 -2.28 -12.91
N ILE A 148 8.46 -1.55 -11.88
CA ILE A 148 9.29 -1.21 -10.72
C ILE A 148 9.80 -2.49 -10.05
N GLY A 149 8.90 -3.44 -9.81
CA GLY A 149 9.21 -4.75 -9.26
C GLY A 149 9.39 -4.75 -7.74
N LEU A 150 9.14 -5.91 -7.13
CA LEU A 150 9.11 -6.08 -5.67
C LEU A 150 10.46 -5.83 -4.99
N ALA A 151 11.58 -6.02 -5.71
CA ALA A 151 12.92 -5.80 -5.15
C ALA A 151 13.19 -4.32 -4.85
N ARG A 152 12.87 -3.42 -5.79
CA ARG A 152 13.00 -1.98 -5.57
C ARG A 152 11.96 -1.46 -4.59
N MET A 153 10.73 -1.96 -4.68
CA MET A 153 9.66 -1.57 -3.76
C MET A 153 9.99 -1.90 -2.30
N ARG A 154 10.39 -3.14 -1.99
CA ARG A 154 10.67 -3.52 -0.59
C ARG A 154 11.84 -2.76 0.04
N ASP A 155 12.80 -2.33 -0.76
CA ASP A 155 13.97 -1.57 -0.29
C ASP A 155 13.59 -0.13 0.09
N ARG A 156 12.67 0.47 -0.66
CA ARG A 156 12.27 1.89 -0.52
C ARG A 156 10.99 2.10 0.27
N CYS A 157 10.17 1.05 0.39
CA CYS A 157 8.91 1.00 1.11
C CYS A 157 9.06 -0.05 2.22
N LEU A 158 9.58 0.36 3.38
CA LEU A 158 10.01 -0.59 4.42
C LEU A 158 8.82 -1.32 5.07
N HIS A 159 7.67 -0.67 5.27
CA HIS A 159 6.50 -1.31 5.86
C HIS A 159 5.93 -2.39 4.91
N PHE A 160 5.78 -2.04 3.63
CA PHE A 160 5.44 -2.97 2.56
C PHE A 160 6.47 -4.10 2.42
N GLY A 161 7.77 -3.77 2.55
CA GLY A 161 8.86 -4.73 2.49
C GLY A 161 8.82 -5.75 3.64
N VAL A 162 8.54 -5.30 4.87
CA VAL A 162 8.34 -6.19 6.02
C VAL A 162 7.17 -7.13 5.78
N TRP A 163 6.05 -6.63 5.25
CA TRP A 163 4.90 -7.45 4.91
C TRP A 163 5.22 -8.51 3.85
N LEU A 164 5.87 -8.12 2.74
CA LEU A 164 6.32 -9.05 1.72
C LEU A 164 7.25 -10.13 2.27
N GLY A 165 8.22 -9.73 3.10
CA GLY A 165 9.16 -10.67 3.72
C GLY A 165 8.45 -11.71 4.59
N ARG A 166 7.39 -11.30 5.33
CA ARG A 166 6.55 -12.24 6.07
C ARG A 166 5.83 -13.23 5.15
N LEU A 167 5.26 -12.75 4.04
CA LEU A 167 4.55 -13.60 3.08
C LEU A 167 5.49 -14.60 2.39
N GLU A 168 6.68 -14.15 1.98
CA GLU A 168 7.70 -15.00 1.36
C GLU A 168 8.22 -16.07 2.34
N GLY A 169 8.33 -15.71 3.63
CA GLY A 169 8.71 -16.63 4.70
C GLY A 169 7.74 -17.79 4.94
N LEU A 170 6.47 -17.69 4.48
CA LEU A 170 5.48 -18.76 4.63
C LEU A 170 5.84 -20.02 3.84
N ALA A 171 6.62 -19.87 2.76
CA ALA A 171 7.12 -20.99 1.99
C ALA A 171 8.29 -21.71 2.70
N ALA A 172 9.10 -20.97 3.46
CA ALA A 172 10.28 -21.49 4.17
C ALA A 172 9.93 -22.28 5.44
N ALA A 173 8.78 -22.00 6.06
CA ALA A 173 8.26 -22.71 7.24
C ALA A 173 7.79 -24.16 6.95
N LYS A 174 8.07 -24.71 5.76
CA LYS A 174 7.77 -26.08 5.34
C LYS A 174 8.94 -27.07 5.55
N THR A 175 9.94 -26.71 6.35
CA THR A 175 11.02 -27.62 6.75
C THR A 175 10.87 -27.93 8.24
#